data_AF-A0A9D6UBJ7-F1
#
_entry.id   AF-A0A9D6UBJ7-F1
#
_cell.length_a   1.000
_cell.length_b   1.000
_cell.length_c   1.000
_cell.angle_alpha   90.00
_cell.angle_beta   90.00
_cell.angle_gamma   90.00
#
_symmetry.space_group_name_H-M   'P 1'
#
loop_
_entity.id
_entity.type
_entity.pdbx_description
1 polymer ?
#
loop_
_entity_poly.entity_id
_entity_poly.type
_entity_poly.pdbx_seq_one_letter_code
_entity_poly.pdbx_strand_id
1 'polypeptide(L)'
;MAVTSKARPWTESGFNSSFGKFIDELKKAGLIGPGLTMRGLRHTLGTRLREVTSDLDLIRRILGQQTLSIIRRPLTLLVEHGGH
;
A
#
# COMPACT_ATOMS: atom_id res chain seq x y z
N MET A 1 -4.19 -18.31 7.52
CA MET A 1 -2.84 -17.91 8.00
C MET A 1 -1.86 -18.10 6.86
N ALA A 2 -1.01 -17.10 6.59
CA ALA A 2 0.07 -17.27 5.62
C ALA A 2 1.17 -18.13 6.25
N VAL A 3 1.67 -19.11 5.49
CA VAL A 3 2.75 -20.01 5.92
C VAL A 3 4.00 -19.78 5.09
N THR A 4 5.14 -19.98 5.72
CA THR A 4 6.45 -20.02 5.06
C THR A 4 6.59 -21.29 4.22
N SER A 5 7.60 -21.35 3.34
CA SER A 5 7.95 -22.57 2.59
C SER A 5 8.30 -23.79 3.47
N LYS A 6 8.48 -23.57 4.78
CA LYS A 6 8.71 -24.61 5.79
C LYS A 6 7.44 -24.97 6.58
N ALA A 7 6.26 -24.61 6.06
CA ALA A 7 4.95 -24.79 6.70
C ALA A 7 4.80 -24.16 8.10
N ARG A 8 5.68 -23.22 8.47
CA ARG A 8 5.58 -22.45 9.72
C ARG A 8 4.76 -21.19 9.49
N PRO A 9 3.90 -20.76 10.45
CA PRO A 9 3.25 -19.45 10.38
C PRO A 9 4.28 -18.32 10.21
N TRP A 10 3.96 -17.34 9.38
CA TRP A 10 4.77 -16.13 9.30
C TRP A 10 4.68 -15.34 10.61
N THR A 11 5.82 -15.03 11.19
CA THR A 11 5.94 -13.98 12.20
C THR A 11 6.01 -12.62 11.51
N GLU A 12 5.61 -11.56 12.21
CA GLU A 12 5.71 -10.19 11.70
C GLU A 12 7.16 -9.84 11.31
N SER A 13 8.13 -10.16 12.19
CA SER A 13 9.56 -9.96 11.93
C SER A 13 10.06 -10.77 10.72
N GLY A 14 9.59 -12.01 10.55
CA GLY A 14 9.91 -12.82 9.38
C GLY A 14 9.44 -12.14 8.10
N PHE A 15 8.18 -11.74 8.06
CA PHE A 15 7.58 -11.14 6.86
C PHE A 15 8.32 -9.85 6.47
N ASN A 16 8.58 -8.98 7.46
CA ASN A 16 9.33 -7.74 7.25
C ASN A 16 10.73 -7.99 6.70
N SER A 17 11.43 -9.01 7.19
CA SER A 17 12.77 -9.38 6.71
C SER A 17 12.75 -9.84 5.25
N SER A 18 11.80 -10.69 4.87
CA SER A 18 11.67 -11.15 3.48
C SER A 18 11.24 -10.05 2.52
N PHE A 19 10.32 -9.17 2.97
CA PHE A 19 9.93 -8.01 2.20
C PHE A 19 11.10 -7.03 2.00
N GLY A 20 11.89 -6.76 3.05
CA GLY A 20 13.08 -5.92 2.97
C GLY A 20 14.07 -6.43 1.93
N LYS A 21 14.37 -7.74 1.95
CA LYS A 21 15.24 -8.37 0.94
C LYS A 21 14.72 -8.17 -0.48
N PHE A 22 13.43 -8.38 -0.71
CA PHE A 22 12.82 -8.18 -2.02
C PHE A 22 12.97 -6.72 -2.50
N ILE A 23 12.69 -5.75 -1.63
CA ILE A 23 12.87 -4.33 -1.94
C ILE A 23 14.33 -4.00 -2.24
N ASP A 24 15.28 -4.54 -1.49
CA ASP A 24 16.70 -4.27 -1.73
C ASP A 24 17.18 -4.84 -3.06
N GLU A 25 16.67 -5.99 -3.49
CA GLU A 25 16.93 -6.52 -4.85
C GLU A 25 16.36 -5.59 -5.94
N LEU A 26 15.14 -5.08 -5.78
CA LEU A 26 14.56 -4.13 -6.73
C LEU A 26 15.35 -2.81 -6.79
N LYS A 27 15.85 -2.32 -5.65
CA LYS A 27 16.73 -1.13 -5.60
C LYS A 27 18.03 -1.37 -6.35
N LYS A 28 18.69 -2.52 -6.11
CA LYS A 28 19.93 -2.89 -6.82
C LYS A 28 19.71 -2.98 -8.32
N ALA A 29 18.55 -3.48 -8.75
CA ALA A 29 18.16 -3.56 -10.15
C ALA A 29 17.75 -2.20 -10.76
N GLY A 30 17.71 -1.12 -9.97
CA GLY A 30 17.31 0.22 -10.44
C GLY A 30 15.82 0.34 -10.80
N LEU A 31 14.99 -0.61 -10.38
CA LEU A 31 13.56 -0.66 -10.73
C LEU A 31 12.70 0.22 -9.82
N ILE A 32 13.24 0.66 -8.68
CA ILE A 32 12.54 1.50 -7.70
C ILE A 32 13.45 2.60 -7.16
N GLY A 33 12.87 3.75 -6.85
CA GLY A 33 13.57 4.88 -6.24
C GLY A 33 13.83 4.71 -4.72
N PRO A 34 14.65 5.58 -4.12
CA PRO A 34 14.88 5.60 -2.68
C PRO A 34 13.58 5.91 -1.92
N GLY A 35 13.46 5.41 -0.69
CA GLY A 35 12.34 5.74 0.20
C GLY A 35 11.06 4.90 0.04
N LEU A 36 11.07 3.84 -0.77
CA LEU A 36 9.94 2.91 -0.84
C LEU A 36 9.77 2.14 0.49
N THR A 37 8.58 2.25 1.09
CA THR A 37 8.21 1.55 2.33
C THR A 37 6.86 0.85 2.18
N MET A 38 6.59 -0.21 2.96
CA MET A 38 5.27 -0.86 3.00
C MET A 38 4.14 0.12 3.31
N ARG A 39 4.40 1.04 4.26
CA ARG A 39 3.44 2.09 4.63
C ARG A 39 3.19 3.04 3.46
N GLY A 40 4.25 3.46 2.77
CA GLY A 40 4.16 4.31 1.58
C GLY A 40 3.38 3.64 0.45
N LEU A 41 3.69 2.38 0.15
CA LEU A 41 2.97 1.57 -0.85
C LEU A 41 1.48 1.49 -0.55
N ARG A 42 1.11 1.16 0.71
CA ARG A 42 -0.29 1.09 1.12
C ARG A 42 -1.00 2.44 0.99
N HIS A 43 -0.32 3.54 1.30
CA HIS A 43 -0.87 4.88 1.16
C HIS A 43 -1.09 5.24 -0.33
N THR A 44 -0.10 5.02 -1.18
CA THR A 44 -0.20 5.29 -2.63
C THR A 44 -1.30 4.45 -3.27
N LEU A 45 -1.35 3.16 -2.97
CA LEU A 45 -2.42 2.27 -3.45
C LEU A 45 -3.80 2.76 -3.02
N GLY A 46 -3.97 3.13 -1.74
CA GLY A 46 -5.22 3.68 -1.25
C GLY A 46 -5.62 4.98 -1.95
N THR A 47 -4.65 5.82 -2.31
CA THR A 47 -4.90 7.05 -3.08
C THR A 47 -5.38 6.72 -4.49
N ARG A 48 -4.66 5.85 -5.22
CA ARG A 48 -5.02 5.41 -6.59
C ARG A 48 -6.37 4.73 -6.65
N LEU A 49 -6.69 3.88 -5.67
CA LEU A 49 -7.99 3.21 -5.63
C LEU A 49 -9.14 4.21 -5.49
N ARG A 50 -8.94 5.31 -4.75
CA ARG A 50 -9.96 6.37 -4.61
C ARG A 50 -10.13 7.21 -5.87
N GLU A 51 -9.12 7.23 -6.74
CA GLU A 51 -9.22 7.88 -8.05
C GLU A 51 -10.10 7.07 -9.03
N VAL A 52 -10.16 5.73 -8.87
CA VAL A 52 -10.86 4.84 -9.81
C VAL A 52 -12.20 4.31 -9.30
N THR A 53 -12.50 4.43 -8.01
CA THR A 53 -13.79 4.01 -7.45
C THR A 53 -14.18 4.80 -6.19
N SER A 54 -15.49 5.03 -6.05
CA SER A 54 -16.11 5.57 -4.84
C SER A 54 -16.54 4.48 -3.82
N ASP A 55 -16.38 3.20 -4.15
CA ASP A 55 -16.73 2.09 -3.25
C ASP A 55 -15.68 1.93 -2.13
N LEU A 56 -15.97 2.55 -0.99
CA LEU A 56 -15.08 2.53 0.17
C LEU A 56 -14.96 1.13 0.82
N ASP A 57 -15.95 0.24 0.68
CA ASP A 57 -15.85 -1.12 1.22
C ASP A 57 -14.91 -1.97 0.36
N LEU A 58 -14.96 -1.81 -0.96
CA LEU A 58 -14.01 -2.44 -1.87
C LEU A 58 -12.56 -2.02 -1.54
N ILE A 59 -12.33 -0.72 -1.38
CA ILE A 59 -11.01 -0.19 -1.01
C ILE A 59 -10.57 -0.74 0.36
N ARG A 60 -11.48 -0.81 1.33
CA ARG A 60 -11.22 -1.38 2.66
C ARG A 60 -10.76 -2.83 2.57
N ARG A 61 -11.46 -3.65 1.77
CA ARG A 61 -11.13 -5.07 1.55
C ARG A 61 -9.78 -5.24 0.89
N ILE A 62 -9.49 -4.47 -0.17
CA ILE A 62 -8.20 -4.52 -0.88
C ILE A 62 -7.05 -4.12 0.07
N LEU A 63 -7.25 -3.08 0.88
CA LEU A 63 -6.22 -2.61 1.82
C LEU A 63 -6.13 -3.47 3.08
N GLY A 64 -7.01 -4.46 3.28
CA GLY A 64 -7.07 -5.28 4.50
C GLY A 64 -7.35 -4.46 5.77
N GLN A 65 -8.07 -3.35 5.63
CA GLN A 65 -8.41 -2.45 6.73
C GLN A 65 -9.60 -3.01 7.53
N GLN A 66 -9.51 -3.04 8.86
CA GLN A 66 -10.64 -3.47 9.69
C GLN A 66 -11.73 -2.39 9.76
N THR A 67 -11.33 -1.11 9.72
CA THR A 67 -12.23 0.04 9.90
C THR A 67 -12.09 1.04 8.75
N LEU A 68 -13.16 1.74 8.40
CA LEU A 68 -13.19 2.75 7.34
C LEU A 68 -12.49 4.09 7.70
N SER A 69 -11.97 4.23 8.92
CA SER A 69 -11.52 5.51 9.49
C SER A 69 -10.31 6.13 8.78
N ILE A 70 -9.36 5.34 8.27
CA ILE A 70 -8.21 5.87 7.52
C ILE A 70 -8.61 6.37 6.11
N ILE A 71 -9.78 5.94 5.62
CA ILE A 71 -10.27 6.21 4.25
C ILE A 71 -11.04 7.54 4.21
N ARG A 72 -10.93 8.41 5.22
CA ARG A 72 -11.58 9.74 5.26
C ARG A 72 -10.58 10.88 5.05
N ARG A 73 -9.87 10.88 3.92
CA ARG A 73 -9.36 12.15 3.35
C ARG A 73 -10.28 12.54 2.19
N PRO A 74 -11.00 13.66 2.23
CA PRO A 74 -11.80 14.09 1.09
C PRO A 74 -10.86 14.42 -0.09
N LEU A 75 -11.19 13.94 -1.29
CA LEU A 75 -10.47 14.19 -2.55
C LEU A 75 -10.77 15.59 -3.13
N THR A 76 -11.47 16.46 -2.40
CA THR A 76 -12.03 17.72 -2.89
C THR A 76 -11.03 18.87 -3.08
N LEU A 77 -9.71 18.63 -3.20
CA LEU A 77 -8.72 19.71 -3.35
C LEU A 77 -7.72 19.52 -4.51
N LEU A 78 -8.05 18.74 -5.55
CA LEU A 78 -7.18 18.58 -6.74
C LEU A 78 -7.86 18.89 -8.08
N VAL A 79 -9.00 19.59 -8.07
CA VAL A 79 -9.58 20.18 -9.28
C VAL A 79 -10.18 21.51 -8.88
N GLU A 80 -9.41 22.59 -8.93
CA GLU A 80 -9.84 24.00 -9.01
C GLU A 80 -8.56 24.86 -8.95
N HIS A 81 -7.79 24.95 -10.05
CA HIS A 81 -6.94 26.10 -10.40
C HIS A 81 -6.19 25.76 -11.70
N GLY A 82 -6.84 26.06 -12.83
CA GLY A 82 -6.26 25.88 -14.16
C GLY A 82 -7.27 26.24 -15.25
N GLY A 83 -7.75 27.48 -15.26
CA GLY A 83 -8.63 27.99 -16.30
C GLY A 83 -9.25 29.33 -15.95
N HIS A 84 -8.51 30.41 -16.21
CA HIS A 84 -8.94 31.66 -16.89
C HIS A 84 -7.83 32.71 -16.77
#